data_AF-A0A3F3L2N6-F1
#
_entry.id   AF-A0A3F3L2N6-F1
#
_cell.length_a   1.000
_cell.length_b   1.000
_cell.length_c   1.000
_cell.angle_alpha   90.00
_cell.angle_beta   90.00
_cell.angle_gamma   90.00
#
_symmetry.space_group_name_H-M   'P 1'
#
loop_
_entity.id
_entity.type
_entity.pdbx_description
1 polymer ?
#
loop_
_entity_poly.entity_id
_entity_poly.type
_entity_poly.pdbx_seq_one_letter_code
_entity_poly.pdbx_strand_id
1 'polypeptide(L)'
;MSKLKIALIDDDFERAEFVQQNLRAHDFDVVACLTLEHLNDFQLEQLQADVILLDMDHPHRDLIESCVSHFDLPTVLFTKNTHKDTIKQAIAAGVTAYIVDGIDPARLDTILEISIEQYKKHKQLESDLKETKLKLADRKDIEKAKVLLMQLHHLAEDTAFQLLRKNAMSHRITMGDMARRLIDAQQLLHHPLKED
;
A
#
# COMPACT_ATOMS: atom_id res chain seq x y z
N MET A 1 -23.08 16.13 -3.64
CA MET A 1 -21.99 15.14 -3.51
C MET A 1 -21.23 15.47 -2.23
N SER A 2 -20.66 14.47 -1.54
CA SER A 2 -19.78 14.74 -0.40
C SER A 2 -18.60 15.59 -0.88
N LYS A 3 -18.20 16.60 -0.10
CA LYS A 3 -16.96 17.33 -0.37
C LYS A 3 -15.78 16.37 -0.23
N LEU A 4 -14.80 16.48 -1.13
CA LEU A 4 -13.54 15.75 -1.04
C LEU A 4 -12.77 16.25 0.18
N LYS A 5 -12.33 15.31 1.02
CA LYS A 5 -11.52 15.59 2.20
C LYS A 5 -10.05 15.56 1.85
N ILE A 6 -9.37 16.69 2.00
CA ILE A 6 -7.98 16.88 1.62
C ILE A 6 -7.13 16.99 2.89
N ALA A 7 -6.07 16.19 2.96
CA ALA A 7 -4.96 16.41 3.87
C ALA A 7 -3.85 17.18 3.14
N LEU A 8 -3.58 18.39 3.60
CA LEU A 8 -2.51 19.23 3.08
C LEU A 8 -1.21 18.98 3.86
N ILE A 9 -0.14 18.69 3.15
CA ILE A 9 1.21 18.54 3.70
C ILE A 9 2.11 19.54 2.98
N ASP A 10 2.73 20.43 3.74
CA ASP A 10 3.60 21.48 3.21
C ASP A 10 4.89 21.57 4.03
N ASP A 11 6.01 21.93 3.41
CA ASP A 11 7.26 22.23 4.11
C ASP A 11 7.33 23.66 4.67
N ASP A 12 6.39 24.53 4.29
CA ASP A 12 6.28 25.92 4.72
C ASP A 12 4.90 26.19 5.35
N PHE A 13 4.89 26.66 6.59
CA PHE A 13 3.65 26.90 7.34
C PHE A 13 2.82 28.08 6.78
N GLU A 14 3.47 29.17 6.36
CA GLU A 14 2.77 30.35 5.82
C GLU A 14 2.13 30.01 4.47
N ARG A 15 2.84 29.24 3.63
CA ARG A 15 2.29 28.72 2.38
C ARG A 15 1.13 27.75 2.64
N ALA A 16 1.28 26.84 3.59
CA ALA A 16 0.23 25.89 3.95
C ALA A 16 -1.07 26.60 4.34
N GLU A 17 -0.99 27.65 5.15
CA GLU A 17 -2.15 28.44 5.56
C GLU A 17 -2.81 29.14 4.36
N PHE A 18 -2.01 29.74 3.48
CA PHE A 18 -2.51 30.36 2.25
C PHE A 18 -3.21 29.34 1.33
N VAL A 19 -2.60 28.18 1.11
CA VAL A 19 -3.16 27.11 0.29
C VAL A 19 -4.45 26.59 0.92
N GLN A 20 -4.48 26.35 2.23
CA GLN A 20 -5.68 25.90 2.94
C GLN A 20 -6.84 26.90 2.79
N GLN A 21 -6.58 28.20 2.92
CA GLN A 21 -7.60 29.23 2.73
C GLN A 21 -8.15 29.23 1.29
N ASN A 22 -7.27 29.11 0.30
CA ASN A 22 -7.67 29.01 -1.11
C ASN A 22 -8.52 27.77 -1.37
N LEU A 23 -8.13 26.60 -0.87
CA LEU A 23 -8.89 25.36 -1.02
C LEU A 23 -10.29 25.48 -0.40
N ARG A 24 -10.39 26.02 0.82
CA ARG A 24 -11.68 26.22 1.49
C ARG A 24 -12.58 27.23 0.76
N ALA A 25 -12.00 28.26 0.16
CA ALA A 25 -12.74 29.23 -0.64
C ALA A 25 -13.34 28.60 -1.91
N HIS A 26 -12.77 27.50 -2.41
CA HIS A 26 -13.23 26.75 -3.58
C HIS A 26 -14.01 25.49 -3.22
N ASP A 27 -14.64 25.48 -2.03
CA ASP A 27 -15.57 24.45 -1.57
C ASP A 27 -14.93 23.08 -1.22
N PHE A 28 -13.60 22.98 -1.15
CA PHE A 28 -12.89 21.79 -0.66
C PHE A 28 -12.89 21.71 0.87
N ASP A 29 -12.90 20.48 1.41
CA ASP A 29 -12.82 20.23 2.85
C ASP A 29 -11.39 19.87 3.25
N VAL A 30 -10.63 20.86 3.76
CA VAL A 30 -9.28 20.61 4.28
C VAL A 30 -9.38 20.15 5.74
N VAL A 31 -9.28 18.83 5.92
CA VAL A 31 -9.41 18.14 7.22
C VAL A 31 -8.13 18.18 8.04
N ALA A 32 -6.99 18.40 7.39
CA ALA A 32 -5.71 18.47 8.05
C ALA A 32 -4.72 19.34 7.29
N CYS A 33 -3.85 19.99 8.04
CA CYS A 33 -2.72 20.75 7.54
C CYS A 33 -1.52 20.37 8.40
N LEU A 34 -0.53 19.74 7.79
CA LEU A 34 0.62 19.13 8.45
C LEU A 34 1.91 19.64 7.82
N THR A 35 2.98 19.66 8.60
CA THR A 35 4.33 19.79 8.05
C THR A 35 5.03 18.44 8.03
N LEU A 36 6.06 18.30 7.19
CA LEU A 36 6.84 17.07 7.04
C LEU A 36 7.38 16.52 8.36
N GLU A 37 7.73 17.41 9.30
CA GLU A 37 8.28 17.04 10.62
C GLU A 37 7.24 16.36 11.52
N HIS A 38 5.95 16.67 11.34
CA HIS A 38 4.86 16.17 12.17
C HIS A 38 4.11 15.00 11.53
N LEU A 39 4.56 14.46 10.39
CA LEU A 39 3.87 13.35 9.71
C LEU A 39 3.73 12.10 10.59
N ASN A 40 4.73 11.85 11.44
CA ASN A 40 4.74 10.69 12.32
C ASN A 40 3.81 10.83 13.53
N ASP A 41 3.40 12.04 13.87
CA ASP A 41 2.56 12.32 15.04
C ASP A 41 1.07 12.05 14.74
N PHE A 42 0.71 11.97 13.46
CA PHE A 42 -0.66 11.74 13.02
C PHE A 42 -0.83 10.35 12.43
N GLN A 43 -1.88 9.66 12.92
CA GLN A 43 -2.35 8.42 12.31
C GLN A 43 -3.43 8.73 11.28
N LEU A 44 -3.32 8.08 10.12
CA LEU A 44 -4.26 8.20 9.00
C LEU A 44 -5.73 8.09 9.39
N GLU A 45 -6.00 7.15 10.29
CA GLU A 45 -7.33 6.72 10.70
C GLU A 45 -8.09 7.86 11.40
N GLN A 46 -7.36 8.85 11.95
CA GLN A 46 -7.93 10.03 12.59
C GLN A 46 -8.24 11.16 11.60
N LEU A 47 -7.52 11.22 10.47
CA LEU A 47 -7.60 12.33 9.51
C LEU A 47 -8.81 12.20 8.58
N GLN A 48 -9.29 10.97 8.32
CA GLN A 48 -10.39 10.67 7.39
C GLN A 48 -10.27 11.38 6.04
N ALA A 49 -9.04 11.55 5.53
CA ALA A 49 -8.79 12.19 4.24
C ALA A 49 -9.02 11.22 3.08
N ASP A 50 -9.52 11.74 1.96
CA ASP A 50 -9.69 11.00 0.71
C ASP A 50 -8.45 11.11 -0.18
N VAL A 51 -7.70 12.22 -0.06
CA VAL A 51 -6.54 12.55 -0.89
C VAL A 51 -5.54 13.40 -0.12
N ILE A 52 -4.27 13.21 -0.45
CA ILE A 52 -3.15 13.99 0.07
C ILE A 52 -2.68 14.97 -0.97
N LEU A 53 -2.49 16.21 -0.53
CA LEU A 53 -1.92 17.29 -1.30
C LEU A 53 -0.57 17.62 -0.68
N LEU A 54 0.51 17.26 -1.38
CA LEU A 54 1.88 17.63 -1.02
C LEU A 54 2.25 18.90 -1.76
N ASP A 55 2.62 19.95 -1.06
CA ASP A 55 3.22 21.15 -1.66
C ASP A 55 4.68 21.26 -1.19
N MET A 56 5.62 21.12 -2.12
CA MET A 56 7.06 21.12 -1.83
C MET A 56 7.81 21.94 -2.89
N ASP A 57 8.59 22.93 -2.46
CA ASP A 57 9.45 23.67 -3.39
C ASP A 57 10.58 22.76 -3.91
N HIS A 58 11.12 21.91 -3.04
CA HIS A 58 12.22 20.98 -3.36
C HIS A 58 11.84 19.52 -3.08
N PRO A 59 11.06 18.90 -3.98
CA PRO A 59 10.66 17.51 -3.79
C PRO A 59 11.85 16.57 -3.93
N HIS A 60 12.13 15.83 -2.86
CA HIS A 60 13.08 14.73 -2.85
C HIS A 60 12.34 13.40 -2.76
N ARG A 61 12.83 12.40 -3.51
CA ARG A 61 12.24 11.06 -3.60
C ARG A 61 11.93 10.47 -2.23
N ASP A 62 12.89 10.49 -1.31
CA ASP A 62 12.77 9.82 -0.02
C ASP A 62 11.65 10.41 0.85
N LEU A 63 11.44 11.72 0.78
CA LEU A 63 10.36 12.41 1.51
C LEU A 63 8.99 12.04 0.94
N ILE A 64 8.88 12.01 -0.40
CA ILE A 64 7.65 11.62 -1.09
C ILE A 64 7.33 10.16 -0.77
N GLU A 65 8.32 9.27 -0.88
CA GLU A 65 8.17 7.84 -0.63
C GLU A 65 7.77 7.58 0.83
N SER A 66 8.35 8.31 1.78
CA SER A 66 7.95 8.28 3.19
C SER A 66 6.48 8.69 3.37
N CYS A 67 6.03 9.76 2.70
CA CYS A 67 4.64 10.20 2.77
C CYS A 67 3.70 9.16 2.13
N VAL A 68 3.94 8.76 0.89
CA VAL A 68 3.08 7.79 0.18
C VAL A 68 2.96 6.49 0.96
N SER A 69 4.07 6.00 1.53
CA SER A 69 4.10 4.76 2.31
C SER A 69 3.41 4.87 3.66
N HIS A 70 3.51 6.02 4.34
CA HIS A 70 2.86 6.24 5.63
C HIS A 70 1.35 6.34 5.47
N PHE A 71 0.90 6.97 4.38
CA PHE A 71 -0.49 7.36 4.27
C PHE A 71 -1.39 6.40 3.45
N ASP A 72 -0.84 5.62 2.52
CA ASP A 72 -1.64 4.72 1.66
C ASP A 72 -2.92 5.38 1.10
N LEU A 73 -2.77 6.62 0.61
CA LEU A 73 -3.82 7.43 0.00
C LEU A 73 -3.35 7.99 -1.36
N PRO A 74 -4.29 8.35 -2.26
CA PRO A 74 -3.96 9.10 -3.46
C PRO A 74 -3.17 10.35 -3.08
N THR A 75 -2.01 10.55 -3.73
CA THR A 75 -1.06 11.60 -3.34
C THR A 75 -0.72 12.46 -4.54
N VAL A 76 -1.09 13.74 -4.47
CA VAL A 76 -0.85 14.74 -5.51
C VAL A 76 0.26 15.67 -5.07
N LEU A 77 1.32 15.76 -5.88
CA LEU A 77 2.46 16.65 -5.61
C LEU A 77 2.34 17.94 -6.42
N PHE A 78 2.38 19.06 -5.72
CA PHE A 78 2.52 20.41 -6.22
C PHE A 78 3.94 20.90 -6.01
N THR A 79 4.51 21.49 -7.05
CA THR A 79 5.84 22.07 -6.97
C THR A 79 6.06 23.06 -8.10
N LYS A 80 6.96 24.02 -7.90
CA LYS A 80 7.44 24.92 -8.95
C LYS A 80 8.54 24.28 -9.80
N ASN A 81 9.00 23.09 -9.42
CA ASN A 81 10.10 22.41 -10.08
C ASN A 81 9.65 21.75 -11.40
N THR A 82 10.30 22.13 -12.51
CA THR A 82 10.04 21.61 -13.86
C THR A 82 11.08 20.60 -14.34
N HIS A 83 12.05 20.23 -13.50
CA HIS A 83 13.11 19.31 -13.86
C HIS A 83 12.57 17.89 -14.10
N LYS A 84 12.88 17.34 -15.27
CA LYS A 84 12.41 16.01 -15.69
C LYS A 84 12.83 14.88 -14.74
N ASP A 85 14.01 15.01 -14.13
CA ASP A 85 14.51 13.99 -13.20
C ASP A 85 13.70 13.99 -11.91
N THR A 86 13.34 15.17 -11.38
CA THR A 86 12.46 15.32 -10.23
C THR A 86 11.06 14.75 -10.51
N ILE A 87 10.50 15.00 -11.69
CA ILE A 87 9.21 14.42 -12.11
C ILE A 87 9.28 12.90 -12.09
N LYS A 88 10.33 12.31 -12.67
CA LYS A 88 10.51 10.84 -12.68
C LYS A 88 10.67 10.28 -11.27
N GLN A 89 11.42 10.97 -10.41
CA GLN A 89 11.61 10.56 -9.02
C GLN A 89 10.30 10.60 -8.24
N ALA A 90 9.48 11.63 -8.41
CA ALA A 90 8.18 11.73 -7.77
C ALA A 90 7.24 10.61 -8.22
N ILE A 91 7.16 10.34 -9.53
CA ILE A 91 6.35 9.24 -10.07
C ILE A 91 6.84 7.89 -9.53
N ALA A 92 8.17 7.68 -9.49
CA ALA A 92 8.76 6.46 -8.95
C ALA A 92 8.51 6.29 -7.44
N ALA A 93 8.35 7.39 -6.70
CA ALA A 93 8.00 7.39 -5.29
C ALA A 93 6.50 7.13 -5.03
N GLY A 94 5.66 7.07 -6.07
CA GLY A 94 4.26 6.66 -5.97
C GLY A 94 3.24 7.79 -5.94
N VAL A 95 3.59 9.01 -6.36
CA VAL A 95 2.57 10.07 -6.55
C VAL A 95 1.61 9.72 -7.69
N THR A 96 0.35 10.05 -7.51
CA THR A 96 -0.71 9.81 -8.52
C THR A 96 -0.80 10.93 -9.55
N ALA A 97 -0.38 12.14 -9.17
CA ALA A 97 -0.29 13.29 -10.07
C ALA A 97 0.84 14.23 -9.63
N TYR A 98 1.43 14.91 -10.62
CA TYR A 98 2.47 15.92 -10.45
C TYR A 98 2.01 17.20 -11.15
N ILE A 99 1.91 18.30 -10.41
CA ILE A 99 1.39 19.57 -10.90
C ILE A 99 2.48 20.62 -10.76
N VAL A 100 2.79 21.23 -11.89
CA VAL A 100 3.67 22.38 -12.01
C VAL A 100 2.81 23.64 -12.01
N ASP A 101 3.33 24.72 -11.43
CA ASP A 101 2.76 26.09 -11.49
C ASP A 101 1.56 26.36 -10.56
N GLY A 102 1.44 25.59 -9.48
CA GLY A 102 0.53 25.88 -8.37
C GLY A 102 -0.91 25.40 -8.57
N ILE A 103 -1.78 25.77 -7.63
CA ILE A 103 -3.14 25.26 -7.53
C ILE A 103 -4.08 26.17 -8.33
N ASP A 104 -4.51 25.72 -9.52
CA ASP A 104 -5.69 26.26 -10.20
C ASP A 104 -6.93 25.51 -9.68
N PRO A 105 -7.78 26.14 -8.86
CA PRO A 105 -8.91 25.48 -8.21
C PRO A 105 -9.91 24.89 -9.20
N ALA A 106 -10.06 25.50 -10.38
CA ALA A 106 -10.97 25.03 -11.41
C ALA A 106 -10.52 23.70 -12.03
N ARG A 107 -9.21 23.41 -12.00
CA ARG A 107 -8.62 22.15 -12.48
C ARG A 107 -8.43 21.13 -11.37
N LEU A 108 -8.34 21.61 -10.14
CA LEU A 108 -8.03 20.79 -8.98
C LEU A 108 -9.02 19.64 -8.80
N ASP A 109 -10.34 19.92 -8.88
CA ASP A 109 -11.38 18.87 -8.80
C ASP A 109 -11.11 17.72 -9.76
N THR A 110 -10.84 18.05 -11.02
CA THR A 110 -10.62 17.07 -12.08
C THR A 110 -9.34 16.27 -11.81
N ILE A 111 -8.27 16.93 -11.35
CA ILE A 111 -7.00 16.26 -11.08
C ILE A 111 -7.10 15.35 -9.85
N LEU A 112 -7.80 15.77 -8.80
CA LEU A 112 -8.04 14.94 -7.62
C LEU A 112 -8.88 13.72 -7.97
N GLU A 113 -9.94 13.86 -8.77
CA GLU A 113 -10.76 12.74 -9.23
C GLU A 113 -9.94 11.73 -10.05
N ILE A 114 -9.15 12.22 -11.01
CA ILE A 114 -8.23 11.38 -11.80
C ILE A 114 -7.21 10.68 -10.89
N SER A 115 -6.69 11.38 -9.89
CA SER A 115 -5.70 10.85 -8.95
C SER A 115 -6.26 9.71 -8.10
N ILE A 116 -7.50 9.86 -7.63
CA ILE A 116 -8.22 8.83 -6.86
C ILE A 116 -8.44 7.59 -7.71
N GLU A 117 -8.88 7.74 -8.97
CA GLU A 117 -9.10 6.58 -9.85
C GLU A 117 -7.79 5.89 -10.25
N GLN A 118 -6.72 6.66 -10.49
CA GLN A 118 -5.39 6.10 -10.71
C GLN A 118 -4.89 5.31 -9.50
N TYR A 119 -5.09 5.85 -8.30
CA TYR A 119 -4.73 5.18 -7.05
C TYR A 119 -5.46 3.84 -6.90
N LYS A 120 -6.80 3.83 -7.04
CA LYS A 120 -7.61 2.61 -6.97
C LYS A 120 -7.15 1.56 -7.97
N LYS A 121 -6.89 1.97 -9.22
CA LYS A 121 -6.40 1.06 -10.26
C LYS A 121 -5.03 0.49 -9.91
N HIS A 122 -4.12 1.32 -9.40
CA HIS A 122 -2.80 0.88 -8.97
C HIS A 122 -2.91 -0.13 -7.82
N LYS A 123 -3.71 0.17 -6.79
CA LYS A 123 -3.96 -0.73 -5.67
C LYS A 123 -4.58 -2.06 -6.07
N GLN A 124 -5.50 -2.05 -7.02
CA GLN A 124 -6.05 -3.28 -7.57
C GLN A 124 -4.96 -4.13 -8.22
N LEU A 125 -4.09 -3.53 -9.04
CA LEU A 125 -2.99 -4.24 -9.69
C LEU A 125 -1.98 -4.79 -8.67
N GLU A 126 -1.65 -4.03 -7.62
CA GLU A 126 -0.78 -4.51 -6.53
C GLU A 126 -1.41 -5.70 -5.80
N SER A 127 -2.70 -5.64 -5.52
CA SER A 127 -3.46 -6.74 -4.90
C SER A 127 -3.47 -7.98 -5.78
N ASP A 128 -3.79 -7.84 -7.07
CA ASP A 128 -3.81 -8.95 -8.03
C ASP A 128 -2.43 -9.60 -8.19
N LEU A 129 -1.38 -8.78 -8.21
CA LEU A 129 0.01 -9.24 -8.25
C LEU A 129 0.37 -10.02 -6.98
N LYS A 130 -0.01 -9.50 -5.81
CA LYS A 130 0.21 -10.16 -4.52
C LYS A 130 -0.53 -11.50 -4.46
N GLU A 131 -1.79 -11.54 -4.85
CA GLU A 131 -2.59 -12.76 -4.88
C GLU A 131 -1.98 -13.80 -5.83
N THR A 132 -1.54 -13.37 -7.02
CA THR A 132 -0.92 -14.27 -8.00
C THR A 132 0.40 -14.85 -7.50
N LYS A 133 1.25 -14.01 -6.89
CA LYS A 133 2.50 -14.47 -6.25
C LYS A 133 2.23 -15.44 -5.11
N LEU A 134 1.21 -15.18 -4.30
CA LEU A 134 0.79 -16.07 -3.22
C LEU A 134 0.32 -17.42 -3.76
N LYS A 135 -0.53 -17.45 -4.79
CA LYS A 135 -0.98 -18.70 -5.45
C LYS A 135 0.19 -19.51 -5.99
N LEU A 136 1.21 -18.86 -6.56
CA LEU A 136 2.40 -19.54 -7.05
C LEU A 136 3.24 -20.15 -5.90
N ALA A 137 3.41 -19.41 -4.80
CA ALA A 137 4.08 -19.91 -3.60
C ALA A 137 3.31 -21.08 -2.96
N ASP A 138 1.99 -20.92 -2.80
CA ASP A 138 1.09 -21.96 -2.27
C ASP A 138 1.19 -23.25 -3.07
N ARG A 139 1.23 -23.18 -4.40
CA ARG A 139 1.38 -24.38 -5.24
C ARG A 139 2.67 -25.13 -4.90
N LYS A 140 3.78 -24.42 -4.72
CA LYS A 140 5.07 -25.04 -4.36
C LYS A 140 5.01 -25.70 -2.98
N ASP A 141 4.39 -25.06 -2.01
CA ASP A 141 4.26 -25.59 -0.66
C ASP A 141 3.32 -26.79 -0.60
N ILE A 142 2.19 -26.74 -1.32
CA ILE A 142 1.25 -27.86 -1.44
C ILE A 142 1.93 -29.10 -2.01
N GLU A 143 2.73 -28.97 -3.08
CA GLU A 143 3.48 -30.10 -3.64
C GLU A 143 4.45 -30.72 -2.62
N LYS A 144 5.20 -29.88 -1.89
CA LYS A 144 6.11 -30.37 -0.83
C LYS A 144 5.36 -31.07 0.29
N ALA A 145 4.24 -30.51 0.75
CA ALA A 145 3.42 -31.10 1.80
C ALA A 145 2.80 -32.42 1.36
N LYS A 146 2.36 -32.55 0.09
CA LYS A 146 1.92 -33.84 -0.47
C LYS A 146 3.03 -34.89 -0.41
N VAL A 147 4.22 -34.57 -0.91
CA VAL A 147 5.37 -35.50 -0.88
C VAL A 147 5.67 -35.94 0.55
N LEU A 148 5.64 -35.02 1.51
CA LEU A 148 5.86 -35.34 2.91
C LEU A 148 4.77 -36.27 3.48
N LEU A 149 3.49 -36.01 3.18
CA LEU A 149 2.38 -36.90 3.57
C LEU A 149 2.50 -38.29 2.92
N MET A 150 2.92 -38.35 1.66
CA MET A 150 3.18 -39.62 0.96
C MET A 150 4.29 -40.41 1.65
N GLN A 151 5.37 -39.75 2.09
CA GLN A 151 6.49 -40.39 2.77
C GLN A 151 6.14 -40.85 4.19
N LEU A 152 5.45 -40.03 4.97
CA LEU A 152 5.12 -40.32 6.37
C LEU A 152 4.02 -41.38 6.52
N HIS A 153 3.02 -41.36 5.63
CA HIS A 153 1.83 -42.21 5.74
C HIS A 153 1.72 -43.26 4.62
N HIS A 154 2.72 -43.37 3.75
CA HIS A 154 2.73 -44.30 2.60
C HIS A 154 1.49 -44.16 1.71
N LEU A 155 1.05 -42.92 1.48
CA LEU A 155 -0.15 -42.60 0.71
C LEU A 155 0.18 -42.41 -0.77
N ALA A 156 -0.77 -42.74 -1.63
CA ALA A 156 -0.77 -42.28 -3.02
C ALA A 156 -1.03 -40.76 -3.08
N GLU A 157 -0.56 -40.11 -4.14
CA GLU A 157 -0.63 -38.65 -4.30
C GLU A 157 -2.06 -38.11 -4.15
N ASP A 158 -3.04 -38.72 -4.81
CA ASP A 158 -4.45 -38.32 -4.72
C ASP A 158 -4.96 -38.36 -3.27
N THR A 159 -4.57 -39.38 -2.51
CA THR A 159 -4.99 -39.54 -1.12
C THR A 159 -4.31 -38.50 -0.22
N ALA A 160 -3.04 -38.19 -0.46
CA ALA A 160 -2.32 -37.13 0.24
C ALA A 160 -2.94 -35.75 -0.03
N PHE A 161 -3.33 -35.46 -1.27
CA PHE A 161 -4.01 -34.22 -1.63
C PHE A 161 -5.38 -34.08 -0.95
N GLN A 162 -6.20 -35.15 -0.97
CA GLN A 162 -7.50 -35.16 -0.29
C GLN A 162 -7.35 -34.98 1.23
N LEU A 163 -6.35 -35.61 1.83
CA LEU A 163 -6.05 -35.47 3.25
C LEU A 163 -5.67 -34.03 3.60
N LEU A 164 -4.77 -33.41 2.82
CA LEU A 164 -4.35 -32.03 3.03
C LEU A 164 -5.55 -31.07 2.88
N ARG A 165 -6.37 -31.25 1.84
CA ARG A 165 -7.59 -30.45 1.61
C ARG A 165 -8.60 -30.60 2.74
N LYS A 166 -8.84 -31.83 3.21
CA LYS A 166 -9.77 -32.10 4.31
C LYS A 166 -9.33 -31.40 5.60
N ASN A 167 -8.04 -31.43 5.91
CA ASN A 167 -7.48 -30.75 7.09
C ASN A 167 -7.55 -29.22 6.96
N ALA A 168 -7.23 -28.66 5.80
CA ALA A 168 -7.38 -27.23 5.56
C ALA A 168 -8.83 -26.77 5.80
N MET A 169 -9.81 -27.55 5.31
CA MET A 169 -11.22 -27.26 5.48
C MET A 169 -11.69 -27.36 6.94
N SER A 170 -11.25 -28.39 7.69
CA SER A 170 -11.60 -28.52 9.11
C SER A 170 -11.03 -27.39 9.97
N HIS A 171 -9.88 -26.84 9.58
CA HIS A 171 -9.25 -25.70 10.26
C HIS A 171 -9.67 -24.33 9.72
N ARG A 172 -10.54 -24.27 8.69
CA ARG A 172 -10.97 -23.02 8.02
C ARG A 172 -9.79 -22.15 7.54
N ILE A 173 -8.73 -22.78 7.04
CA ILE A 173 -7.56 -22.10 6.48
C ILE A 173 -7.36 -22.51 5.02
N THR A 174 -6.52 -21.78 4.29
CA THR A 174 -6.19 -22.12 2.91
C THR A 174 -5.34 -23.39 2.85
N MET A 175 -5.36 -24.08 1.70
CA MET A 175 -4.48 -25.23 1.48
C MET A 175 -2.99 -24.86 1.56
N GLY A 176 -2.62 -23.67 1.09
CA GLY A 176 -1.25 -23.15 1.21
C GLY A 176 -0.82 -22.99 2.66
N ASP A 177 -1.68 -22.42 3.52
CA ASP A 177 -1.40 -22.26 4.94
C ASP A 177 -1.28 -23.60 5.66
N MET A 178 -2.16 -24.56 5.34
CA MET A 178 -2.06 -25.91 5.89
C MET A 178 -0.76 -26.60 5.45
N ALA A 179 -0.35 -26.42 4.19
CA ALA A 179 0.90 -26.97 3.67
C ALA A 179 2.12 -26.39 4.40
N ARG A 180 2.17 -25.07 4.57
CA ARG A 180 3.23 -24.38 5.35
C ARG A 180 3.31 -24.90 6.78
N ARG A 181 2.18 -24.95 7.49
CA ARG A 181 2.13 -25.50 8.86
C ARG A 181 2.70 -26.90 8.96
N LEU A 182 2.40 -27.75 7.99
CA LEU A 182 2.89 -29.13 7.96
C LEU A 182 4.40 -29.19 7.68
N ILE A 183 4.90 -28.34 6.78
CA ILE A 183 6.34 -28.22 6.49
C ILE A 183 7.10 -27.69 7.71
N ASP A 184 6.58 -26.64 8.35
CA ASP A 184 7.19 -26.03 9.54
C ASP A 184 7.24 -27.03 10.72
N ALA A 185 6.16 -27.78 10.93
CA ALA A 185 6.12 -28.84 11.93
C ALA A 185 7.15 -29.94 11.67
N GLN A 186 7.36 -30.34 10.41
CA GLN A 186 8.40 -31.30 10.04
C GLN A 186 9.80 -30.76 10.35
N GLN A 187 10.08 -29.49 10.01
CA GLN A 187 11.37 -28.86 10.29
C GLN A 187 11.67 -28.82 11.78
N LEU A 188 10.68 -28.50 12.61
CA LEU A 188 10.79 -28.52 14.07
C LEU A 188 11.12 -29.91 14.60
N LEU A 189 10.49 -30.96 14.07
CA LEU A 189 10.74 -32.35 14.49
C LEU A 189 12.12 -32.88 14.05
N HIS A 190 12.69 -32.31 12.98
CA HIS A 190 14.01 -32.70 12.45
C HIS A 190 15.17 -31.87 13.03
N HIS A 191 14.92 -30.78 13.75
CA HIS A 191 15.95 -30.02 14.46
C HIS A 191 16.10 -30.59 15.88
N PRO A 192 17.18 -31.34 16.20
CA PRO A 192 17.41 -31.76 17.57
C PRO A 192 17.60 -30.53 18.45
N LEU A 193 16.98 -30.52 19.63
CA LEU A 193 17.29 -29.57 20.70
C LEU A 193 18.81 -29.59 20.90
N LYS A 194 19.49 -28.49 20.60
CA LYS A 194 20.83 -28.26 21.15
C LYS A 194 20.61 -28.06 22.65
N GLU A 195 20.92 -29.07 23.44
CA GLU A 195 21.12 -28.90 24.88
C GLU A 195 22.36 -28.01 25.05
N ASP A 196 22.16 -26.84 25.69
CA ASP A 196 23.21 -25.96 26.19
C ASP A 196 23.88 -26.55 27.45
#